data_AF-A0A419J8B6-F1
#
_entry.id   AF-A0A419J8B6-F1
#
_cell.length_a   1.000
_cell.length_b   1.000
_cell.length_c   1.000
_cell.angle_alpha   90.00
_cell.angle_beta   90.00
_cell.angle_gamma   90.00
#
_symmetry.space_group_name_H-M   'P 1'
#
loop_
_entity.id
_entity.type
_entity.pdbx_description
1 polymer ?
#
loop_
_entity_poly.entity_id
_entity_poly.type
_entity_poly.pdbx_seq_one_letter_code
_entity_poly.pdbx_strand_id
1 'polypeptide(L)'
;MDGKVGVVIDRRKEKDQLEIVVAFQEKEKSPKLGEFLIIEEREFMRRKLLVRVESFSYGDFQATKDERVRALVEKYVREVAGVGRELSEEEKRALFFRHYILKVLGEIELENQRIKTDYRILPELTSICRYPLSQEYGIITSAGLEEDSHALTIGHLSIGEDIKKFDNKEEEINVIFDLEKFRNKRTAIFARTGYGKSNL
;
A
#
# COMPACT_ATOMS: atom_id res chain seq x y z
N MET A 1 -6.97 -17.15 -4.88
CA MET A 1 -5.85 -16.22 -5.15
C MET A 1 -6.38 -14.80 -5.09
N ASP A 2 -7.12 -14.45 -4.03
CA ASP A 2 -7.87 -13.19 -4.00
C ASP A 2 -7.04 -12.09 -3.34
N GLY A 3 -7.02 -10.92 -3.99
CA GLY A 3 -6.46 -9.69 -3.45
C GLY A 3 -5.13 -9.20 -4.03
N LYS A 4 -4.50 -9.91 -4.98
CA LYS A 4 -3.30 -9.38 -5.69
C LYS A 4 -3.67 -8.11 -6.45
N VAL A 5 -2.91 -7.06 -6.20
CA VAL A 5 -3.07 -5.71 -6.77
C VAL A 5 -1.97 -5.41 -7.79
N GLY A 6 -0.74 -5.86 -7.52
CA GLY A 6 0.41 -5.54 -8.36
C GLY A 6 1.66 -6.31 -7.97
N VAL A 7 2.77 -5.98 -8.62
CA VAL A 7 4.09 -6.55 -8.30
C VAL A 7 5.16 -5.47 -8.17
N VAL A 8 6.13 -5.69 -7.29
CA VAL A 8 7.30 -4.82 -7.13
C VAL A 8 8.22 -4.94 -8.34
N ILE A 9 8.51 -3.83 -9.00
CA ILE A 9 9.40 -3.77 -10.17
C ILE A 9 10.71 -3.05 -9.90
N ASP A 10 10.76 -2.14 -8.92
CA ASP A 10 11.97 -1.41 -8.57
C ASP A 10 12.00 -0.98 -7.09
N ARG A 11 13.19 -0.62 -6.61
CA ARG A 11 13.53 -0.34 -5.21
C ARG A 11 14.49 0.84 -5.12
N ARG A 12 13.99 2.00 -4.69
CA ARG A 12 14.78 3.21 -4.48
C ARG A 12 15.18 3.31 -3.00
N LYS A 13 16.30 2.68 -2.66
CA LYS A 13 16.83 2.60 -1.29
C LYS A 13 16.98 3.96 -0.61
N GLU A 14 17.42 4.99 -1.33
CA GLU A 14 17.68 6.32 -0.77
C GLU A 14 16.44 7.04 -0.23
N LYS A 15 15.23 6.58 -0.58
CA LYS A 15 13.96 7.22 -0.20
C LYS A 15 12.99 6.29 0.54
N ASP A 16 13.42 5.07 0.85
CA ASP A 16 12.55 3.93 1.23
C ASP A 16 11.33 3.80 0.31
N GLN A 17 11.56 3.95 -0.98
CA GLN A 17 10.51 3.92 -1.99
C GLN A 17 10.55 2.61 -2.77
N LEU A 18 9.37 2.08 -3.04
CA LEU A 18 9.16 0.96 -3.95
C LEU A 18 8.36 1.42 -5.15
N GLU A 19 8.62 0.77 -6.27
CA GLU A 19 7.78 0.92 -7.45
C GLU A 19 7.02 -0.37 -7.67
N ILE A 20 5.71 -0.25 -7.83
CA ILE A 20 4.87 -1.35 -8.27
C ILE A 20 4.22 -1.00 -9.60
N VAL A 21 3.83 -2.05 -10.32
CA VAL A 21 2.95 -1.93 -11.49
C VAL A 21 1.64 -2.65 -11.24
N VAL A 22 0.58 -2.05 -11.74
CA VAL A 22 -0.77 -2.61 -11.76
C VAL A 22 -1.21 -2.67 -13.23
N ALA A 23 -1.63 -3.85 -13.68
CA ALA A 23 -2.10 -4.04 -15.04
C ALA A 23 -3.39 -3.24 -15.27
N PHE A 24 -3.54 -2.59 -16.43
CA PHE A 24 -4.75 -1.79 -16.70
C PHE A 24 -6.03 -2.62 -16.74
N GLN A 25 -5.93 -3.91 -17.09
CA GLN A 25 -7.05 -4.87 -17.02
C GLN A 25 -7.60 -5.01 -15.59
N GLU A 26 -6.81 -4.67 -14.58
CA GLU A 26 -7.18 -4.65 -13.17
C GLU A 26 -7.45 -3.22 -12.68
N LYS A 27 -7.96 -2.32 -13.54
CA LYS A 27 -8.25 -0.91 -13.19
C LYS A 27 -9.11 -0.78 -11.94
N GLU A 28 -10.05 -1.70 -11.72
CA GLU A 28 -10.91 -1.71 -10.54
C GLU A 28 -10.15 -2.00 -9.23
N LYS A 29 -9.00 -2.69 -9.32
CA LYS A 29 -8.10 -2.98 -8.20
C LYS A 29 -7.01 -1.92 -8.03
N SER A 30 -7.07 -0.83 -8.80
CA SER A 30 -6.04 0.21 -8.78
C SER A 30 -6.03 0.97 -7.46
N PRO A 31 -4.88 1.03 -6.76
CA PRO A 31 -4.76 1.80 -5.54
C PRO A 31 -5.02 3.30 -5.76
N LYS A 32 -5.58 3.94 -4.74
CA LYS A 32 -5.75 5.39 -4.63
C LYS A 32 -4.55 6.02 -3.91
N LEU A 33 -4.40 7.33 -4.06
CA LEU A 33 -3.39 8.10 -3.32
C LEU A 33 -3.63 7.98 -1.81
N GLY A 34 -2.55 7.77 -1.04
CA GLY A 34 -2.60 7.61 0.41
C GLY A 34 -3.07 6.23 0.87
N GLU A 35 -3.43 5.33 -0.05
CA GLU A 35 -3.91 4.01 0.29
C GLU A 35 -2.79 3.12 0.84
N PHE A 36 -3.13 2.28 1.83
CA PHE A 36 -2.21 1.30 2.40
C PHE A 36 -2.26 0.01 1.59
N LEU A 37 -1.09 -0.59 1.39
CA LEU A 37 -0.91 -1.89 0.75
C LEU A 37 0.07 -2.72 1.57
N ILE A 38 0.04 -4.03 1.36
CA ILE A 38 0.98 -4.98 1.94
C ILE A 38 1.81 -5.61 0.82
N ILE A 39 3.13 -5.54 0.96
CA ILE A 39 4.05 -6.34 0.17
C ILE A 39 4.29 -7.66 0.90
N GLU A 40 3.89 -8.75 0.28
CA GLU A 40 4.15 -10.11 0.77
C GLU A 40 5.40 -10.68 0.09
N GLU A 41 6.44 -10.86 0.88
CA GLU A 41 7.58 -11.69 0.50
C GLU A 41 7.26 -13.14 0.87
N ARG A 42 7.26 -14.06 -0.10
CA ARG A 42 6.88 -15.47 0.15
C ARG A 42 8.05 -16.43 0.20
N GLU A 43 9.18 -16.04 -0.38
CA GLU A 43 10.31 -16.95 -0.58
C GLU A 43 11.30 -16.88 0.59
N PHE A 44 12.13 -15.82 0.65
CA PHE A 44 13.28 -15.78 1.55
C PHE A 44 12.93 -15.43 2.99
N MET A 45 12.41 -14.22 3.22
CA MET A 45 12.23 -13.69 4.59
C MET A 45 10.81 -13.93 5.13
N ARG A 46 9.84 -14.28 4.27
CA ARG A 46 8.42 -14.49 4.63
C ARG A 46 7.79 -13.32 5.41
N ARG A 47 8.14 -12.09 5.02
CA ARG A 47 7.73 -10.86 5.69
C ARG A 47 6.53 -10.20 5.02
N LYS A 48 5.88 -9.34 5.79
CA LYS A 48 4.82 -8.45 5.34
C LYS A 48 5.24 -7.01 5.58
N LEU A 49 5.47 -6.27 4.50
CA LEU A 49 5.82 -4.85 4.60
C LEU A 49 4.60 -3.98 4.36
N LEU A 50 4.35 -3.06 5.27
CA LEU A 50 3.35 -2.02 5.13
C LEU A 50 3.90 -0.90 4.26
N VAL A 51 3.15 -0.55 3.23
CA VAL A 51 3.49 0.53 2.30
C VAL A 51 2.31 1.45 2.07
N ARG A 52 2.58 2.70 1.72
CA ARG A 52 1.56 3.71 1.38
C ARG A 52 1.78 4.25 -0.02
N VAL A 53 0.71 4.42 -0.78
CA VAL A 53 0.76 5.05 -2.11
C VAL A 53 1.08 6.55 -2.00
N GLU A 54 2.20 6.98 -2.57
CA GLU A 54 2.63 8.39 -2.59
C GLU A 54 2.27 9.10 -3.88
N SER A 55 2.32 8.40 -5.01
CA SER A 55 1.96 8.94 -6.31
C SER A 55 1.75 7.83 -7.33
N PHE A 56 1.08 8.13 -8.42
CA PHE A 56 0.94 7.21 -9.55
C PHE A 56 1.00 7.96 -10.87
N SER A 57 1.41 7.25 -11.92
CA SER A 57 1.45 7.73 -13.29
C SER A 57 1.04 6.62 -14.25
N TYR A 58 0.65 7.00 -15.46
CA TYR A 58 0.42 6.04 -16.53
C TYR A 58 1.76 5.66 -17.16
N GLY A 59 1.98 4.36 -17.31
CA GLY A 59 3.11 3.76 -17.99
C GLY A 59 2.71 3.23 -19.34
N ASP A 60 3.64 3.34 -20.29
CA ASP A 60 3.60 2.64 -21.57
C ASP A 60 4.87 1.78 -21.66
N PHE A 61 4.69 0.54 -22.12
CA PHE A 61 5.76 -0.41 -22.33
C PHE A 61 6.83 0.16 -23.29
N GLN A 62 6.44 0.91 -24.32
CA GLN A 62 7.34 1.56 -25.26
C GLN A 62 8.20 2.65 -24.60
N ALA A 63 7.62 3.43 -23.70
CA ALA A 63 8.30 4.54 -23.04
C ALA A 63 9.26 4.08 -21.92
N THR A 64 9.06 2.86 -21.40
CA THR A 64 9.89 2.27 -20.34
C THR A 64 11.27 1.92 -20.91
N LYS A 65 12.31 2.70 -20.61
CA LYS A 65 13.65 2.48 -21.18
C LYS A 65 14.42 1.29 -20.58
N ASP A 66 14.04 0.87 -19.38
CA ASP A 66 14.71 -0.21 -18.67
C ASP A 66 14.17 -1.57 -19.12
N GLU A 67 15.05 -2.38 -19.74
CA GLU A 67 14.74 -3.71 -20.27
C GLU A 67 14.36 -4.71 -19.16
N ARG A 68 14.95 -4.57 -17.97
CA ARG A 68 14.61 -5.39 -16.81
C ARG A 68 13.19 -5.09 -16.33
N VAL A 69 12.83 -3.81 -16.22
CA VAL A 69 11.47 -3.41 -15.83
C VAL A 69 10.46 -3.90 -16.86
N ARG A 70 10.75 -3.77 -18.16
CA ARG A 70 9.91 -4.33 -19.23
C ARG A 70 9.68 -5.83 -19.06
N ALA A 71 10.74 -6.61 -18.84
CA ALA A 71 10.61 -8.06 -18.66
C ALA A 71 9.75 -8.43 -17.44
N LEU A 72 9.87 -7.69 -16.34
CA LEU A 72 9.06 -7.90 -15.14
C LEU A 72 7.58 -7.55 -15.36
N VAL A 73 7.31 -6.42 -16.01
CA VAL A 73 5.95 -6.00 -16.39
C VAL A 73 5.32 -7.04 -17.31
N GLU A 74 6.02 -7.47 -18.35
CA GLU A 74 5.53 -8.49 -19.29
C GLU A 74 5.23 -9.81 -18.58
N LYS A 75 6.12 -10.26 -17.69
CA LYS A 75 5.89 -11.46 -16.88
C LYS A 75 4.60 -11.34 -16.04
N TYR A 76 4.41 -10.21 -15.36
CA TYR A 76 3.23 -9.98 -14.53
C TYR A 76 1.94 -9.90 -15.35
N VAL A 77 1.94 -9.18 -16.47
CA VAL A 77 0.73 -9.07 -17.30
C VAL A 77 0.37 -10.43 -17.92
N ARG A 78 1.35 -11.23 -18.36
CA ARG A 78 1.09 -12.60 -18.83
C ARG A 78 0.42 -13.47 -17.75
N GLU A 79 0.91 -13.37 -16.52
CA GLU A 79 0.34 -14.08 -15.37
C GLU A 79 -1.12 -13.65 -15.13
N VAL A 80 -1.39 -12.34 -15.14
CA VAL A 80 -2.75 -11.79 -14.94
C VAL A 80 -3.69 -12.19 -16.07
N ALA A 81 -3.22 -12.16 -17.32
CA ALA A 81 -4.00 -12.54 -18.49
C ALA A 81 -4.18 -14.06 -18.64
N GLY A 82 -3.51 -14.88 -17.81
CA GLY A 82 -3.55 -16.34 -17.89
C GLY A 82 -2.88 -16.91 -19.15
N VAL A 83 -1.97 -16.15 -19.77
CA VAL A 83 -1.33 -16.51 -21.04
C VAL A 83 0.05 -17.12 -20.77
N GLY A 84 0.19 -18.42 -21.06
CA GLY A 84 1.47 -19.14 -20.90
C GLY A 84 2.49 -18.92 -22.02
N ARG A 85 2.12 -18.21 -23.10
CA ARG A 85 3.01 -17.86 -24.22
C ARG A 85 3.59 -16.46 -24.07
N GLU A 86 4.64 -16.16 -24.81
CA GLU A 86 5.11 -14.79 -24.99
C GLU A 86 4.04 -13.94 -25.70
N LEU A 87 3.98 -12.66 -25.31
CA LEU A 87 3.10 -11.70 -25.95
C LEU A 87 3.71 -11.32 -27.31
N SER A 88 2.87 -11.17 -28.33
CA SER A 88 3.32 -10.64 -29.62
C SER A 88 3.79 -9.20 -29.47
N GLU A 89 4.59 -8.71 -30.41
CA GLU A 89 5.02 -7.30 -30.40
C GLU A 89 3.83 -6.34 -30.49
N GLU A 90 2.74 -6.72 -31.15
CA GLU A 90 1.50 -5.94 -31.19
C GLU A 90 0.81 -5.91 -29.83
N GLU A 91 0.73 -7.05 -29.13
CA GLU A 91 0.19 -7.15 -27.78
C GLU A 91 1.02 -6.29 -26.81
N LYS A 92 2.36 -6.38 -26.88
CA LYS A 92 3.27 -5.55 -26.06
C LYS A 92 3.10 -4.06 -26.29
N ARG A 93 2.87 -3.63 -27.54
CA ARG A 93 2.65 -2.22 -27.88
C ARG A 93 1.32 -1.69 -27.37
N ALA A 94 0.34 -2.56 -27.11
CA ALA A 94 -0.94 -2.21 -26.52
C ALA A 94 -0.96 -2.34 -24.98
N LEU A 95 0.17 -2.70 -24.35
CA LEU A 95 0.25 -2.85 -22.89
C LEU A 95 0.31 -1.50 -22.18
N PHE A 96 -0.82 -1.12 -21.62
CA PHE A 96 -0.92 -0.03 -20.66
C PHE A 96 -0.90 -0.57 -19.24
N PHE A 97 -0.21 0.14 -18.36
CA PHE A 97 -0.16 -0.18 -16.94
C PHE A 97 -0.01 1.10 -16.14
N ARG A 98 -0.29 1.01 -14.84
CA ARG A 98 -0.09 2.11 -13.91
C ARG A 98 1.16 1.86 -13.09
N HIS A 99 2.03 2.87 -13.06
CA HIS A 99 3.16 2.92 -12.16
C HIS A 99 2.74 3.58 -10.86
N TYR A 100 3.15 3.00 -9.75
CA TYR A 100 2.93 3.55 -8.43
C TYR A 100 4.25 3.67 -7.70
N ILE A 101 4.45 4.82 -7.06
CA ILE A 101 5.51 5.03 -6.09
C ILE A 101 4.90 4.83 -4.71
N LEU A 102 5.47 3.90 -3.96
CA LEU A 102 5.06 3.54 -2.61
C LEU A 102 6.14 3.93 -1.62
N LYS A 103 5.75 4.47 -0.46
CA LYS A 103 6.64 4.66 0.69
C LYS A 103 6.52 3.46 1.61
N VAL A 104 7.63 2.84 1.99
CA VAL A 104 7.64 1.78 3.00
C VAL A 104 7.55 2.41 4.39
N LEU A 105 6.60 1.94 5.18
CA LEU A 105 6.34 2.43 6.54
C LEU A 105 6.93 1.51 7.60
N GLY A 106 6.98 0.20 7.34
CA GLY A 106 7.52 -0.76 8.27
C GLY A 106 7.17 -2.20 7.92
N GLU A 107 7.56 -3.13 8.78
CA GLU A 107 7.18 -4.54 8.75
C GLU A 107 6.06 -4.81 9.75
N ILE A 108 4.99 -5.48 9.32
CA ILE A 108 3.90 -5.90 10.20
C ILE A 108 4.30 -7.17 10.94
N GLU A 109 4.29 -7.10 12.26
CA GLU A 109 4.45 -8.26 13.14
C GLU A 109 3.11 -8.60 13.77
N LEU A 110 2.44 -9.62 13.22
CA LEU A 110 1.09 -10.03 13.65
C LEU A 110 1.07 -10.51 15.10
N GLU A 111 2.09 -11.26 15.53
CA GLU A 111 2.18 -11.84 16.88
C GLU A 111 2.19 -10.77 17.98
N ASN A 112 2.93 -9.68 17.75
CA ASN A 112 3.06 -8.57 18.70
C ASN A 112 2.16 -7.38 18.35
N GLN A 113 1.26 -7.53 17.36
CA GLN A 113 0.34 -6.49 16.87
C GLN A 113 0.98 -5.11 16.67
N ARG A 114 2.17 -5.07 16.05
CA ARG A 114 2.95 -3.84 15.88
C ARG A 114 3.57 -3.70 14.51
N ILE A 115 4.01 -2.48 14.21
CA ILE A 115 4.76 -2.13 12.99
C ILE A 115 6.21 -1.84 13.37
N LYS A 116 7.15 -2.63 12.85
CA LYS A 116 8.59 -2.42 13.02
C LYS A 116 9.12 -1.49 11.94
N THR A 117 9.70 -0.36 12.33
CA THR A 117 10.28 0.60 11.39
C THR A 117 11.72 0.30 10.99
N ASP A 118 12.45 -0.55 11.73
CA ASP A 118 13.81 -1.03 11.37
C ASP A 118 13.73 -2.22 10.38
N TYR A 119 13.20 -1.99 9.18
CA TYR A 119 13.25 -2.97 8.09
C TYR A 119 14.55 -2.75 7.30
N ARG A 120 15.60 -3.50 7.65
CA ARG A 120 16.96 -3.29 7.09
C ARG A 120 17.10 -3.57 5.60
N ILE A 121 16.11 -4.24 4.99
CA ILE A 121 16.17 -4.75 3.63
C ILE A 121 14.82 -4.54 2.95
N LEU A 122 14.82 -3.79 1.84
CA LEU A 122 13.68 -3.65 0.93
C LEU A 122 13.30 -5.00 0.30
N PRO A 123 12.01 -5.22 0.00
CA PRO A 123 11.51 -6.51 -0.42
C PRO A 123 12.10 -6.95 -1.75
N GLU A 124 11.92 -8.21 -2.13
CA GLU A 124 12.35 -8.70 -3.43
C GLU A 124 11.54 -8.11 -4.59
N LEU A 125 12.18 -8.02 -5.76
CA LEU A 125 11.43 -7.74 -6.99
C LEU A 125 10.46 -8.89 -7.25
N THR A 126 9.35 -8.61 -7.90
CA THR A 126 8.21 -9.52 -8.11
C THR A 126 7.44 -9.92 -6.86
N SER A 127 7.81 -9.41 -5.68
CA SER A 127 6.99 -9.56 -4.47
C SER A 127 5.57 -9.08 -4.74
N ILE A 128 4.61 -9.81 -4.18
CA ILE A 128 3.19 -9.58 -4.44
C ILE A 128 2.74 -8.39 -3.59
N CYS A 129 2.05 -7.46 -4.24
CA CYS A 129 1.36 -6.37 -3.56
C CYS A 129 -0.13 -6.71 -3.46
N ARG A 130 -0.72 -6.50 -2.29
CA ARG A 130 -2.16 -6.69 -2.04
C ARG A 130 -2.72 -5.66 -1.06
N TYR A 131 -4.05 -5.59 -0.97
CA TYR A 131 -4.70 -4.83 0.09
C TYR A 131 -4.47 -5.47 1.48
N PRO A 132 -4.41 -4.66 2.55
CA PRO A 132 -4.39 -5.17 3.92
C PRO A 132 -5.67 -5.97 4.23
N LEU A 133 -5.50 -7.03 5.01
CA LEU A 133 -6.61 -7.79 5.59
C LEU A 133 -7.16 -7.07 6.83
N SER A 134 -8.36 -7.46 7.27
CA SER A 134 -9.00 -6.86 8.46
C SER A 134 -8.09 -6.80 9.70
N GLN A 135 -7.38 -7.88 10.00
CA GLN A 135 -6.43 -7.91 11.13
C GLN A 135 -5.26 -6.93 10.95
N GLU A 136 -4.79 -6.78 9.72
CA GLU A 136 -3.68 -5.88 9.40
C GLU A 136 -4.13 -4.41 9.47
N TYR A 137 -5.36 -4.09 9.03
CA TYR A 137 -5.95 -2.78 9.26
C TYR A 137 -6.08 -2.45 10.74
N GLY A 138 -6.47 -3.42 11.58
CA GLY A 138 -6.49 -3.25 13.03
C GLY A 138 -5.14 -2.80 13.56
N ILE A 139 -4.05 -3.48 13.16
CA ILE A 139 -2.69 -3.10 13.55
C ILE A 139 -2.30 -1.71 13.00
N ILE A 140 -2.68 -1.39 11.76
CA ILE A 140 -2.37 -0.09 11.14
C ILE A 140 -3.04 1.06 11.91
N THR A 141 -4.31 0.91 12.30
CA THR A 141 -5.06 1.99 12.97
C THR A 141 -4.85 2.04 14.48
N SER A 142 -4.34 0.97 15.10
CA SER A 142 -3.98 0.94 16.52
C SER A 142 -2.47 1.10 16.77
N ALA A 143 -1.66 1.25 15.73
CA ALA A 143 -0.20 1.25 15.84
C ALA A 143 0.31 2.27 16.87
N GLY A 144 1.04 1.75 17.86
CA GLY A 144 1.68 2.53 18.91
C GLY A 144 0.74 3.01 20.01
N LEU A 145 -0.51 2.58 20.07
CA LEU A 145 -1.36 2.73 21.25
C LEU A 145 -0.87 1.79 22.36
N GLU A 146 -0.96 2.23 23.61
CA GLU A 146 -0.64 1.39 24.79
C GLU A 146 -1.94 0.77 25.34
N GLU A 147 -1.85 -0.40 25.99
CA GLU A 147 -3.02 -1.17 26.46
C GLU A 147 -3.86 -0.43 27.51
N ASP A 148 -3.25 0.47 28.30
CA ASP A 148 -3.89 1.33 29.30
C ASP A 148 -4.19 2.75 28.77
N SER A 149 -4.32 2.92 27.45
CA SER A 149 -4.47 4.25 26.84
C SER A 149 -5.86 4.85 27.06
N HIS A 150 -5.88 6.18 27.18
CA HIS A 150 -7.09 6.99 27.07
C HIS A 150 -7.51 7.09 25.59
N ALA A 151 -7.83 5.93 25.02
CA ALA A 151 -8.17 5.73 23.63
C ALA A 151 -9.52 6.37 23.30
N LEU A 152 -9.50 7.34 22.39
CA LEU A 152 -10.68 7.98 21.83
C LEU A 152 -10.75 7.70 20.33
N THR A 153 -11.93 7.29 19.85
CA THR A 153 -12.20 7.21 18.41
C THR A 153 -12.41 8.62 17.86
N ILE A 154 -11.53 9.05 16.95
CA ILE A 154 -11.62 10.39 16.31
C ILE A 154 -12.37 10.35 14.98
N GLY A 155 -12.65 9.16 14.45
CA GLY A 155 -13.38 8.95 13.22
C GLY A 155 -13.09 7.58 12.61
N HIS A 156 -13.41 7.44 11.33
CA HIS A 156 -13.21 6.21 10.57
C HIS A 156 -12.10 6.39 9.53
N LEU A 157 -11.39 5.30 9.21
CA LEU A 157 -10.36 5.29 8.19
C LEU A 157 -11.01 5.53 6.82
N SER A 158 -10.70 6.66 6.21
CA SER A 158 -11.14 6.99 4.86
C SER A 158 -9.96 7.19 3.91
N ILE A 159 -10.13 6.75 2.67
CA ILE A 159 -9.18 6.99 1.58
C ILE A 159 -9.93 7.75 0.47
N GLY A 160 -9.69 9.07 0.41
CA GLY A 160 -10.54 9.97 -0.38
C GLY A 160 -11.93 10.06 0.24
N GLU A 161 -12.96 9.77 -0.54
CA GLU A 161 -14.36 9.76 -0.08
C GLU A 161 -14.81 8.37 0.40
N ASP A 162 -13.97 7.33 0.25
CA ASP A 162 -14.33 5.97 0.61
C ASP A 162 -13.99 5.69 2.07
N ILE A 163 -15.00 5.40 2.89
CA ILE A 163 -14.82 4.88 4.25
C ILE A 163 -14.50 3.39 4.17
N LYS A 164 -13.38 2.97 4.77
CA LYS A 164 -12.93 1.58 4.77
C LYS A 164 -13.70 0.77 5.81
N LYS A 165 -14.04 -0.45 5.43
CA LYS A 165 -14.79 -1.42 6.23
C LYS A 165 -14.01 -2.72 6.32
N PHE A 166 -14.24 -3.48 7.38
CA PHE A 166 -13.65 -4.81 7.50
C PHE A 166 -14.31 -5.78 6.52
N ASP A 167 -13.50 -6.66 5.90
CA ASP A 167 -14.01 -7.69 4.99
C ASP A 167 -15.06 -8.54 5.73
N ASN A 168 -16.26 -8.64 5.14
CA ASN A 168 -17.42 -9.39 5.63
C ASN A 168 -18.27 -8.71 6.73
N LYS A 169 -18.07 -7.43 7.03
CA LYS A 169 -18.95 -6.67 7.92
C LYS A 169 -19.21 -5.27 7.37
N GLU A 170 -20.40 -4.72 7.63
CA GLU A 170 -20.66 -3.28 7.41
C GLU A 170 -19.92 -2.38 8.42
N GLU A 171 -19.11 -2.97 9.31
CA GLU A 171 -18.36 -2.32 10.36
C GLU A 171 -17.20 -1.48 9.78
N GLU A 172 -17.24 -0.18 10.06
CA GLU A 172 -16.24 0.79 9.64
C GLU A 172 -14.99 0.69 10.51
N ILE A 173 -13.83 0.89 9.89
CA ILE A 173 -12.55 0.77 10.58
C ILE A 173 -12.30 2.05 11.38
N ASN A 174 -12.33 1.96 12.70
CA ASN A 174 -12.09 3.10 13.58
C ASN A 174 -10.62 3.54 13.56
N VAL A 175 -10.41 4.85 13.60
CA VAL A 175 -9.11 5.48 13.88
C VAL A 175 -9.12 5.89 15.34
N ILE A 176 -8.22 5.27 16.11
CA ILE A 176 -8.13 5.46 17.55
C ILE A 176 -6.94 6.36 17.87
N PHE A 177 -7.13 7.24 18.83
CA PHE A 177 -6.16 8.22 19.25
C PHE A 177 -5.98 8.19 20.76
N ASP A 178 -4.73 8.21 21.22
CA ASP A 178 -4.41 8.24 22.65
C ASP A 178 -4.15 9.69 23.08
N LEU A 179 -5.03 10.22 23.94
CA LEU A 179 -4.94 11.58 24.44
C LEU A 179 -3.70 11.82 25.31
N GLU A 180 -3.19 10.81 26.00
CA GLU A 180 -2.00 10.98 26.84
C GLU A 180 -0.76 11.30 26.00
N LYS A 181 -0.72 10.89 24.72
CA LYS A 181 0.37 11.28 23.81
C LYS A 181 0.48 12.80 23.61
N PHE A 182 -0.60 13.54 23.84
CA PHE A 182 -0.69 15.00 23.74
C PHE A 182 -0.35 15.69 25.04
N ARG A 183 -0.43 14.97 26.16
CA ARG A 183 -0.17 15.55 27.47
C ARG A 183 1.25 16.10 27.52
N ASN A 184 1.36 17.36 27.95
CA ASN A 184 2.62 18.09 28.02
C ASN A 184 3.35 18.29 26.68
N LYS A 185 2.70 18.06 25.53
CA LYS A 185 3.23 18.37 24.21
C LYS A 185 2.42 19.48 23.55
N ARG A 186 3.09 20.40 22.86
CA ARG A 186 2.41 21.39 22.03
C ARG A 186 1.98 20.73 20.74
N THR A 187 0.67 20.70 20.51
CA THR A 187 0.08 20.15 19.29
C THR A 187 -0.49 21.26 18.44
N ALA A 188 -0.32 21.14 17.13
CA ALA A 188 -0.82 22.09 16.16
C ALA A 188 -1.68 21.37 15.12
N ILE A 189 -2.83 21.95 14.81
CA ILE A 189 -3.76 21.47 13.78
C ILE A 189 -3.70 22.44 12.61
N PHE A 190 -3.17 21.99 11.48
CA PHE A 190 -3.05 22.81 10.27
C PHE A 190 -4.02 22.31 9.19
N ALA A 191 -4.84 23.21 8.68
CA ALA A 191 -5.65 22.97 7.49
C ALA A 191 -6.08 24.31 6.86
N ARG A 192 -6.51 24.27 5.60
CA ARG A 192 -7.10 25.43 4.92
C ARG A 192 -8.41 25.87 5.59
N THR A 193 -8.87 27.08 5.32
CA THR A 193 -10.17 27.57 5.80
C THR A 193 -11.29 26.67 5.26
N GLY A 194 -12.24 26.28 6.13
CA GLY A 194 -13.33 25.38 5.77
C GLY A 194 -13.04 23.87 5.87
N TYR A 195 -11.81 23.45 6.18
CA TYR A 195 -11.41 22.03 6.24
C TYR A 195 -11.60 21.38 7.63
N GLY A 196 -12.54 21.88 8.44
CA GLY A 196 -12.93 21.22 9.68
C GLY A 196 -12.00 21.37 10.90
N LYS A 197 -11.05 22.33 10.91
CA LYS A 197 -10.12 22.53 12.06
C LYS A 197 -10.80 22.70 13.42
N SER A 198 -11.96 23.36 13.47
CA SER A 198 -12.71 23.60 14.70
C SER A 198 -13.69 22.46 15.04
N ASN A 199 -13.91 21.55 14.09
CA ASN A 199 -14.75 20.37 14.27
C ASN A 199 -13.95 19.19 14.84
N LEU A 200 -12.68 19.11 14.46
CA LEU A 200 -11.68 18.23 15.09
C LEU A 200 -11.34 18.75 16.50
#